data_AF-A0A378IH31-F1
#
_entry.id   AF-A0A378IH31-F1
#
_cell.length_a   1.000
_cell.length_b   1.000
_cell.length_c   1.000
_cell.angle_alpha   90.00
_cell.angle_beta   90.00
_cell.angle_gamma   90.00
#
_symmetry.space_group_name_H-M   'P 1'
#
loop_
_entity.id
_entity.type
_entity.pdbx_description
1 polymer ?
#
loop_
_entity_poly.entity_id
_entity_poly.type
_entity_poly.pdbx_seq_one_letter_code
_entity_poly.pdbx_strand_id
1 'polypeptide(L)'
;MNYVIGIPLFLGVVLILLSSIALVILPTAYARLHFLAPTTLGIFLIVISILIKEGLNQQGIKSLLVFIILMLIGPVLTHATARAGKMEKNQ
;
A
#
# COMPACT_ATOMS: atom_id res chain seq x y z
N MET A 1 10.65 -22.94 -10.15
CA MET A 1 11.42 -21.91 -9.41
C MET A 1 10.82 -20.50 -9.49
N ASN A 2 10.19 -20.06 -10.60
CA ASN A 2 9.69 -18.67 -10.73
C ASN A 2 8.33 -18.37 -10.08
N TYR A 3 7.50 -19.39 -9.82
CA TYR A 3 6.15 -19.17 -9.27
C TYR A 3 6.16 -18.58 -7.86
N VAL A 4 7.19 -18.89 -7.06
CA VAL A 4 7.36 -18.39 -5.69
C VAL A 4 7.53 -16.86 -5.67
N ILE A 5 8.06 -16.27 -6.76
CA ILE A 5 8.21 -14.81 -6.90
C ILE A 5 7.00 -14.22 -7.63
N GLY A 6 6.53 -14.89 -8.68
CA GLY A 6 5.47 -14.36 -9.54
C GLY A 6 4.11 -14.23 -8.85
N ILE A 7 3.74 -15.21 -8.02
CA ILE A 7 2.45 -15.23 -7.31
C ILE A 7 2.33 -14.04 -6.32
N PRO A 8 3.27 -13.85 -5.36
CA PRO A 8 3.18 -12.73 -4.44
C PRO A 8 3.30 -11.36 -5.13
N LEU A 9 4.11 -11.25 -6.20
CA LEU A 9 4.21 -10.02 -6.96
C LEU A 9 2.89 -9.67 -7.64
N PHE A 10 2.26 -10.65 -8.31
CA PHE A 10 0.98 -10.45 -8.98
C PHE A 10 -0.14 -10.09 -7.99
N LEU A 11 -0.25 -10.82 -6.88
CA LEU A 11 -1.21 -10.52 -5.82
C LEU A 11 -1.01 -9.12 -5.23
N GLY A 12 0.24 -8.72 -4.97
CA GLY A 12 0.54 -7.40 -4.45
C GLY A 12 0.13 -6.28 -5.41
N VAL A 13 0.38 -6.45 -6.72
CA VAL A 13 -0.03 -5.48 -7.75
C VAL A 13 -1.56 -5.41 -7.84
N VAL A 14 -2.25 -6.55 -7.88
CA VAL A 14 -3.72 -6.60 -7.95
C VAL A 14 -4.36 -5.91 -6.74
N LEU A 15 -3.83 -6.12 -5.53
CA LEU A 15 -4.32 -5.45 -4.32
C LEU A 15 -4.17 -3.93 -4.41
N ILE A 16 -3.01 -3.43 -4.86
CA ILE A 16 -2.78 -1.99 -5.00
C ILE A 16 -3.69 -1.38 -6.06
N LEU A 17 -3.89 -2.07 -7.19
CA LEU A 17 -4.82 -1.64 -8.22
C LEU A 17 -6.26 -1.59 -7.71
N LEU A 18 -6.72 -2.62 -6.99
CA LEU A 18 -8.04 -2.61 -6.37
C LEU A 18 -8.20 -1.47 -5.36
N SER A 19 -7.19 -1.21 -4.52
CA SER A 19 -7.19 -0.07 -3.59
C SER A 19 -7.28 1.27 -4.32
N SER A 20 -6.56 1.43 -5.43
CA SER A 20 -6.61 2.65 -6.25
C SER A 20 -7.98 2.83 -6.94
N ILE A 21 -8.58 1.75 -7.43
CA ILE A 21 -9.92 1.77 -8.04
C ILE A 21 -10.98 2.10 -6.98
N ALA A 22 -10.89 1.47 -5.81
CA ALA A 22 -11.79 1.73 -4.68
C ALA A 22 -11.76 3.20 -4.26
N LEU A 23 -10.56 3.80 -4.18
CA LEU A 23 -10.40 5.22 -3.88
C LEU A 23 -11.23 6.15 -4.79
N VAL A 24 -11.29 5.85 -6.09
CA VAL A 24 -12.00 6.67 -7.09
C VAL A 24 -13.52 6.45 -6.98
N ILE A 25 -13.96 5.22 -6.70
CA ILE A 25 -15.38 4.86 -6.67
C ILE A 25 -16.06 5.33 -5.38
N LEU A 26 -15.36 5.28 -4.25
CA LEU A 26 -15.98 5.50 -2.95
C LEU A 26 -16.22 7.00 -2.69
N PRO A 27 -17.46 7.41 -2.33
CA PRO A 27 -17.79 8.82 -2.14
C PRO A 27 -17.40 9.36 -0.76
N THR A 28 -17.24 8.50 0.26
CA THR A 28 -16.98 8.95 1.65
C THR A 28 -15.52 8.77 2.06
N ALA A 29 -14.99 9.73 2.81
CA ALA A 29 -13.61 9.71 3.30
C ALA A 29 -13.30 8.47 4.17
N TYR A 30 -14.23 8.05 5.04
CA TYR A 30 -14.04 6.88 5.91
C TYR A 30 -13.96 5.56 5.12
N ALA A 31 -14.79 5.42 4.08
CA ALA A 31 -14.76 4.22 3.28
C ALA A 31 -13.47 4.17 2.43
N ARG A 32 -13.02 5.31 1.89
CA ARG A 32 -11.69 5.44 1.25
C ARG A 32 -10.55 4.99 2.17
N LEU A 33 -10.56 5.38 3.44
CA LEU A 33 -9.54 5.00 4.42
C LEU A 33 -9.51 3.48 4.69
N HIS A 34 -10.68 2.85 4.76
CA HIS A 34 -10.76 1.39 4.94
C HIS A 34 -10.16 0.64 3.74
N PHE A 35 -10.45 1.09 2.51
CA PHE A 35 -9.90 0.50 1.30
C PHE A 35 -8.43 0.85 1.03
N LEU A 36 -7.85 1.81 1.77
CA LEU A 36 -6.41 2.10 1.78
C LEU A 36 -5.61 1.09 2.57
N ALA A 37 -6.16 0.54 3.66
CA ALA A 37 -5.48 -0.42 4.52
C ALA A 37 -4.86 -1.63 3.78
N PRO A 38 -5.53 -2.26 2.80
CA PRO A 38 -4.93 -3.37 2.04
C PRO A 38 -3.74 -2.99 1.15
N THR A 39 -3.53 -1.70 0.86
CA THR A 39 -2.37 -1.23 0.06
C THR A 39 -1.05 -1.59 0.75
N THR A 40 -0.98 -1.47 2.08
CA THR A 40 0.22 -1.80 2.88
C THR A 40 0.56 -3.29 2.75
N LEU A 41 -0.45 -4.16 2.72
CA LEU A 41 -0.27 -5.59 2.51
C LEU A 41 0.23 -5.90 1.09
N GLY A 42 -0.29 -5.18 0.08
CA GLY A 42 0.18 -5.30 -1.30
C GLY A 42 1.66 -4.92 -1.46
N ILE A 43 2.08 -3.83 -0.83
CA ILE A 43 3.49 -3.39 -0.83
C ILE A 43 4.37 -4.42 -0.11
N PHE A 44 3.91 -4.97 1.02
CA PHE A 44 4.62 -6.02 1.76
C PHE A 44 4.88 -7.26 0.88
N LEU A 45 3.88 -7.73 0.13
CA LEU A 45 4.00 -8.86 -0.79
C LEU A 45 5.01 -8.59 -1.93
N ILE A 46 5.01 -7.38 -2.48
CA ILE A 46 5.96 -6.97 -3.53
C ILE A 46 7.39 -6.98 -2.97
N VAL A 47 7.59 -6.44 -1.78
CA VAL A 47 8.92 -6.37 -1.14
C VAL A 47 9.46 -7.76 -0.81
N ILE A 48 8.61 -8.67 -0.33
CA ILE A 48 8.97 -10.09 -0.15
C ILE A 48 9.41 -10.71 -1.48
N SER A 49 8.68 -10.45 -2.57
CA SER A 49 9.02 -10.97 -3.89
C SER A 49 10.39 -10.47 -4.37
N ILE A 50 10.69 -9.19 -4.12
CA ILE A 50 11.98 -8.58 -4.45
C ILE A 50 13.10 -9.18 -3.59
N LEU A 51 12.88 -9.36 -2.28
CA LEU A 51 13.86 -9.98 -1.37
C LEU A 51 14.16 -11.42 -1.75
N ILE A 52 13.16 -12.20 -2.18
CA ILE A 52 13.38 -13.58 -2.64
C ILE A 52 14.19 -13.61 -3.94
N LYS A 53 13.97 -12.64 -4.84
CA LYS A 53 14.66 -12.58 -6.15
C LYS A 53 16.08 -12.04 -6.05
N GLU A 54 16.28 -10.95 -5.33
CA GLU A 54 17.55 -10.20 -5.29
C GLU A 54 18.36 -10.42 -4.00
N GLY A 55 17.74 -10.98 -2.95
CA GLY A 55 18.37 -11.12 -1.63
C GLY A 55 18.63 -9.78 -0.94
N LEU A 56 19.53 -9.77 0.05
CA LEU A 56 20.00 -8.55 0.75
C LEU A 56 21.05 -7.78 -0.07
N ASN A 57 20.81 -7.65 -1.37
CA ASN A 57 21.63 -6.84 -2.25
C ASN A 57 21.14 -5.38 -2.28
N GLN A 58 21.83 -4.51 -3.02
CA GLN A 58 21.50 -3.07 -3.08
C GLN A 58 20.04 -2.79 -3.47
N GLN A 59 19.43 -3.60 -4.33
CA GLN A 59 18.02 -3.51 -4.70
C GLN A 59 17.07 -3.95 -3.59
N GLY A 60 17.36 -5.07 -2.91
CA GLY A 60 16.56 -5.56 -1.78
C GLY A 60 16.52 -4.57 -0.62
N ILE A 61 17.66 -4.01 -0.24
CA ILE A 61 17.74 -3.00 0.83
C ILE A 61 16.92 -1.74 0.50
N LYS A 62 17.02 -1.24 -0.73
CA LYS A 62 16.21 -0.09 -1.18
C LYS A 62 14.72 -0.39 -1.11
N SER A 63 14.29 -1.59 -1.52
CA SER A 63 12.89 -1.99 -1.46
C SER A 63 12.36 -2.02 -0.02
N LEU A 64 13.17 -2.49 0.94
CA LEU A 64 12.84 -2.49 2.36
C LEU A 64 12.69 -1.07 2.92
N LEU A 65 13.58 -0.18 2.51
CA LEU A 65 13.57 1.22 2.92
C LEU A 65 12.31 1.93 2.38
N VAL A 66 11.94 1.66 1.12
CA VAL A 66 10.68 2.13 0.53
C VAL A 66 9.47 1.58 1.29
N PHE A 67 9.48 0.30 1.67
CA PHE A 67 8.40 -0.30 2.46
C PHE A 67 8.19 0.42 3.79
N ILE A 68 9.27 0.68 4.52
CA ILE A 68 9.22 1.38 5.82
C ILE A 68 8.65 2.80 5.64
N ILE A 69 9.14 3.54 4.64
CA ILE A 69 8.64 4.89 4.34
C ILE A 69 7.14 4.86 4.04
N LEU A 70 6.69 3.96 3.16
CA LEU A 70 5.28 3.85 2.80
C LEU A 70 4.39 3.43 3.98
N MET A 71 4.89 2.52 4.82
CA MET A 71 4.21 2.08 6.03
C MET A 71 4.01 3.23 7.04
N LEU A 72 4.96 4.17 7.13
CA LEU A 72 4.85 5.36 7.98
C LEU A 72 3.93 6.43 7.37
N ILE A 73 3.93 6.57 6.04
CA ILE A 73 3.08 7.52 5.34
C ILE A 73 1.59 7.15 5.45
N GLY A 74 1.25 5.86 5.48
CA GLY A 74 -0.13 5.36 5.64
C GLY A 74 -0.90 5.96 6.83
N PRO A 75 -0.42 5.83 8.08
CA PRO A 75 -1.08 6.41 9.25
C PRO A 75 -1.11 7.95 9.21
N VAL A 76 -0.08 8.60 8.67
CA VAL A 76 -0.06 10.07 8.49
C VAL A 76 -1.17 10.53 7.54
N LEU A 77 -1.30 9.86 6.37
CA LEU A 77 -2.38 10.10 5.41
C LEU A 77 -3.75 9.86 6.04
N THR A 78 -3.89 8.79 6.82
CA THR A 78 -5.15 8.46 7.50
C THR A 78 -5.56 9.56 8.47
N HIS A 79 -4.62 10.02 9.29
CA HIS A 79 -4.87 11.08 10.27
C HIS A 79 -5.16 12.44 9.60
N ALA A 80 -4.42 12.79 8.55
CA ALA A 80 -4.65 14.02 7.78
C ALA A 80 -6.01 14.01 7.07
N THR A 81 -6.36 12.89 6.44
CA THR A 81 -7.64 12.71 5.73
C THR A 81 -8.83 12.74 6.68
N ALA A 82 -8.72 12.09 7.85
CA ALA A 82 -9.77 12.13 8.87
C ALA A 82 -9.99 13.56 9.39
N ARG A 83 -8.91 14.34 9.58
CA ARG A 83 -9.01 15.75 9.96
C ARG A 83 -9.67 16.58 8.87
N ALA A 84 -9.29 16.40 7.61
CA ALA A 84 -9.87 17.12 6.47
C ALA A 84 -11.37 16.82 6.29
N GLY A 85 -11.78 15.55 6.37
CA GLY A 85 -13.19 15.17 6.28
C GLY A 85 -14.05 15.73 7.42
N LYS A 86 -13.46 15.93 8.62
CA LYS A 86 -14.15 16.61 9.72
C LYS A 86 -14.35 18.11 9.46
N MET A 87 -13.46 18.75 8.71
CA MET A 87 -13.56 20.18 8.36
C MET A 87 -14.62 20.42 7.28
N GLU A 88 -14.76 19.51 6.31
CA GLU A 88 -15.79 19.58 5.26
C GLU A 88 -17.22 19.53 5.82
N LYS A 89 -17.46 18.72 6.86
CA LYS A 89 -18.80 18.61 7.48
C LYS A 89 -19.19 19.82 8.37
N ASN A 90 -18.25 20.73 8.63
CA ASN A 90 -18.45 21.93 9.46
C ASN A 90 -18.55 23.23 8.62
N GLN A 91 -18.48 23.13 7.29
CA GLN A 91 -18.84 24.20 6.36
C GLN A 91 -20.27 23.98 5.84
#